data_AF-A0A519Y6M3-F1
#
_entry.id   AF-A0A519Y6M3-F1
#
_cell.length_a   1.000
_cell.length_b   1.000
_cell.length_c   1.000
_cell.angle_alpha   90.00
_cell.angle_beta   90.00
_cell.angle_gamma   90.00
#
_symmetry.space_group_name_H-M   'P 1'
#
loop_
_entity.id
_entity.type
_entity.pdbx_description
1 polymer ?
#
loop_
_entity_poly.entity_id
_entity_poly.type
_entity_poly.pdbx_seq_one_letter_code
_entity_poly.pdbx_strand_id
1 'polypeptide(L)'
;MRLVFSLLALAALLPACAQKHVASQAQPTPSRPRTVSTIPINTAPNDTALVFQRTPCHGTCPIYTATVFRNGRVEYFGDRWVPVLGQHTTQLPVATVTEMLDKARSFDFNSLKTQFTGNTADLPGVVIAVY
;
A
#
# COMPACT_ATOMS: atom_id res chain seq x y z
N MET A 1 -32.98 -58.56 -25.91
CA MET A 1 -33.01 -58.77 -24.44
C MET A 1 -32.00 -59.86 -24.12
N ARG A 2 -31.08 -59.61 -23.17
CA ARG A 2 -30.00 -60.50 -22.70
C ARG A 2 -28.69 -60.51 -23.51
N LEU A 3 -27.89 -59.43 -23.54
CA LEU A 3 -26.45 -59.58 -23.93
C LEU A 3 -25.52 -58.39 -23.63
N VAL A 4 -25.78 -57.55 -22.62
CA VAL A 4 -24.87 -56.42 -22.29
C VAL A 4 -24.77 -56.17 -20.78
N PHE A 5 -24.59 -57.23 -19.97
CA PHE A 5 -24.50 -57.08 -18.51
C PHE A 5 -23.42 -57.94 -17.86
N SER A 6 -22.28 -58.14 -18.53
CA SER A 6 -21.21 -59.00 -18.02
C SER A 6 -19.82 -58.38 -18.22
N LEU A 7 -19.60 -57.16 -17.73
CA LEU A 7 -18.26 -56.55 -17.67
C LEU A 7 -18.09 -55.49 -16.55
N LEU A 8 -18.91 -55.55 -15.49
CA LEU A 8 -18.84 -54.63 -14.35
C LEU A 8 -18.73 -55.40 -13.03
N ALA A 9 -17.56 -55.99 -12.74
CA ALA A 9 -17.24 -56.45 -11.37
C ALA A 9 -15.74 -56.77 -11.15
N LEU A 10 -14.82 -56.01 -11.76
CA LEU A 10 -13.39 -56.17 -11.48
C LEU A 10 -12.71 -54.82 -11.24
N ALA A 11 -13.06 -54.15 -10.14
CA ALA A 11 -12.33 -53.00 -9.62
C ALA A 11 -12.62 -52.82 -8.11
N ALA A 12 -12.44 -53.87 -7.33
CA ALA A 12 -12.40 -53.78 -5.88
C ALA A 12 -11.00 -54.22 -5.44
N LEU A 13 -10.08 -53.26 -5.27
CA LEU A 13 -8.86 -53.30 -4.46
C LEU A 13 -8.03 -52.04 -4.76
N LEU A 14 -8.47 -50.89 -4.23
CA LEU A 14 -7.57 -49.76 -3.99
C LEU A 14 -7.61 -49.45 -2.48
N PRO A 15 -6.45 -49.46 -1.79
CA PRO A 15 -6.39 -49.17 -0.37
C PRO A 15 -6.77 -47.71 -0.15
N ALA A 16 -7.76 -47.49 0.71
CA ALA A 16 -8.15 -46.17 1.16
C ALA A 16 -6.98 -45.55 1.94
N CYS A 17 -6.23 -44.65 1.31
CA CYS A 17 -5.29 -43.79 2.01
C CYS A 17 -6.07 -42.97 3.05
N ALA A 18 -5.68 -43.11 4.32
CA ALA A 18 -6.16 -42.31 5.42
C ALA A 18 -5.82 -40.83 5.16
N GLN A 19 -6.79 -40.04 4.69
CA GLN A 19 -6.67 -38.59 4.68
C GLN A 19 -6.77 -38.10 6.13
N LYS A 20 -5.62 -37.82 6.75
CA LYS A 20 -5.57 -36.94 7.92
C LYS A 20 -6.24 -35.63 7.50
N HIS A 21 -7.39 -35.33 8.12
CA HIS A 21 -8.00 -34.02 8.03
C HIS A 21 -6.99 -33.00 8.54
N VAL A 22 -6.31 -32.33 7.61
CA VAL A 22 -5.60 -31.08 7.90
C VAL A 22 -6.69 -30.12 8.33
N ALA A 23 -6.62 -29.70 9.59
CA ALA A 23 -7.50 -28.70 10.15
C ALA A 23 -7.56 -27.53 9.17
N SER A 24 -8.76 -27.29 8.63
CA SER A 24 -9.06 -26.19 7.73
C SER A 24 -8.55 -24.92 8.39
N GLN A 25 -7.56 -24.31 7.74
CA GLN A 25 -7.02 -23.03 8.12
C GLN A 25 -8.18 -22.05 8.27
N ALA A 26 -8.14 -21.28 9.36
CA ALA A 26 -9.06 -20.18 9.58
C ALA A 26 -9.09 -19.31 8.31
N GLN A 27 -10.29 -19.15 7.76
CA GLN A 27 -10.58 -18.25 6.67
C GLN A 27 -9.91 -16.90 6.96
N PRO A 28 -9.10 -16.32 6.06
CA PRO A 28 -8.61 -14.97 6.26
C PRO A 28 -9.84 -14.06 6.30
N THR A 29 -10.16 -13.60 7.50
CA THR A 29 -11.14 -12.54 7.75
C THR A 29 -10.82 -11.41 6.77
N PRO A 30 -11.82 -10.81 6.10
CA PRO A 30 -11.59 -9.60 5.32
C PRO A 30 -10.92 -8.58 6.23
N SER A 31 -9.61 -8.39 6.05
CA SER A 31 -8.90 -7.37 6.78
C SER A 31 -9.52 -6.06 6.32
N ARG A 32 -10.19 -5.39 7.26
CA ARG A 32 -10.69 -4.03 7.11
C ARG A 32 -9.70 -3.25 6.26
N PRO A 33 -10.12 -2.55 5.18
CA PRO A 33 -9.22 -1.78 4.35
C PRO A 33 -8.32 -0.98 5.27
N ARG A 34 -7.01 -1.30 5.26
CA ARG A 34 -6.04 -0.64 6.11
C ARG A 34 -6.18 0.83 5.76
N THR A 35 -6.65 1.61 6.73
CA THR A 35 -6.86 3.04 6.58
C THR A 35 -5.62 3.59 5.90
N VAL A 36 -5.80 4.16 4.69
CA VAL A 36 -4.73 4.85 3.97
C VAL A 36 -4.00 5.67 5.02
N SER A 37 -2.70 5.40 5.19
CA SER A 37 -1.86 6.00 6.22
C SER A 37 -1.78 7.50 5.95
N THR A 38 -2.81 8.18 6.41
CA THR A 38 -2.86 9.63 6.51
C THR A 38 -2.15 9.84 7.82
N ILE A 39 -0.82 9.97 7.77
CA ILE A 39 -0.05 10.35 8.96
C ILE A 39 -0.71 11.65 9.43
N PRO A 40 -1.40 11.66 10.58
CA PRO A 40 -1.98 12.88 11.06
C PRO A 40 -0.81 13.83 11.30
N ILE A 41 -0.95 15.07 10.86
CA ILE A 41 0.15 16.03 10.80
C ILE A 41 0.81 16.20 12.19
N ASN A 42 0.08 15.95 13.27
CA ASN A 42 0.55 16.01 14.67
C ASN A 42 1.11 14.69 15.25
N THR A 43 1.27 13.64 14.44
CA THR A 43 1.76 12.32 14.88
C THR A 43 2.96 11.83 14.08
N ALA A 44 3.49 12.67 13.18
CA ALA A 44 4.75 12.38 12.52
C ALA A 44 5.88 12.32 13.57
N PRO A 45 6.80 11.35 13.49
CA PRO A 45 7.98 11.30 14.35
C PRO A 45 8.74 12.64 14.34
N ASN A 46 9.34 13.01 15.47
CA ASN A 46 10.05 14.30 15.63
C ASN A 46 11.18 14.52 14.61
N ASP A 47 11.73 13.45 14.04
CA ASP A 47 12.78 13.48 13.02
C ASP A 47 12.23 13.52 11.59
N THR A 48 10.92 13.62 11.39
CA THR A 48 10.32 13.80 10.06
C THR A 48 10.72 15.16 9.50
N ALA A 49 11.13 15.17 8.23
CA ALA A 49 11.39 16.40 7.49
C ALA A 49 10.20 16.73 6.58
N LEU A 50 9.74 15.75 5.80
CA LEU A 50 8.76 15.95 4.74
C LEU A 50 7.89 14.69 4.59
N VAL A 51 6.62 14.87 4.22
CA VAL A 51 5.75 13.78 3.77
C VAL A 51 5.17 14.12 2.40
N PHE A 52 5.20 13.16 1.49
CA PHE A 52 4.53 13.20 0.20
C PHE A 52 3.51 12.07 0.11
N GLN A 53 2.25 12.40 -0.18
CA GLN A 53 1.19 11.41 -0.36
C GLN A 53 0.38 11.71 -1.60
N ARG A 54 -0.01 10.66 -2.32
CA ARG A 54 -0.97 10.73 -3.42
C ARG A 54 -2.19 9.88 -3.11
N THR A 55 -3.37 10.51 -3.11
CA THR A 55 -4.63 9.83 -2.75
C THR A 55 -5.17 8.98 -3.90
N PRO A 56 -6.12 8.07 -3.63
CA PRO A 56 -6.81 7.32 -4.68
C PRO A 56 -7.64 8.21 -5.64
N CYS A 57 -7.93 7.66 -6.82
CA CYS A 57 -8.93 8.11 -7.80
C CYS A 57 -9.67 6.87 -8.34
N HIS A 58 -10.69 7.02 -9.18
CA HIS A 58 -11.45 5.90 -9.77
C HIS A 58 -10.71 5.17 -10.90
N GLY A 59 -9.61 5.73 -11.42
CA GLY A 59 -8.77 5.12 -12.44
C GLY A 59 -7.50 4.45 -11.89
N THR A 60 -6.42 4.56 -12.68
CA THR A 60 -5.10 3.97 -12.39
C THR A 60 -4.11 4.98 -11.80
N CYS A 61 -4.61 5.96 -11.04
CA CYS A 61 -3.73 6.92 -10.38
C CYS A 61 -2.82 6.19 -9.38
N PRO A 62 -1.51 6.47 -9.37
CA PRO A 62 -0.60 5.90 -8.38
C PRO A 62 -1.00 6.31 -6.96
N ILE A 63 -1.05 5.34 -6.05
CA ILE A 63 -1.39 5.56 -4.64
C ILE A 63 -0.16 5.21 -3.81
N TYR A 64 0.37 6.19 -3.09
CA TYR A 64 1.53 5.99 -2.23
C TYR A 64 1.65 7.07 -1.15
N THR A 65 2.48 6.76 -0.15
CA THR A 65 2.99 7.71 0.85
C THR A 65 4.50 7.54 0.95
N ALA A 66 5.24 8.64 1.01
CA ALA A 66 6.67 8.70 1.28
C ALA A 66 6.94 9.64 2.45
N THR A 67 7.57 9.14 3.50
CA THR A 67 8.00 9.90 4.66
C THR A 67 9.51 10.05 4.60
N VAL A 68 9.99 11.29 4.52
CA VAL A 68 11.42 11.62 4.49
C VAL A 68 11.82 12.14 5.87
N PHE A 69 12.86 11.55 6.45
CA PHE A 69 13.41 11.93 7.74
C PHE A 69 14.62 12.87 7.57
N ARG A 70 14.90 13.67 8.60
CA ARG A 70 16.01 14.66 8.61
C ARG A 70 17.38 14.03 8.39
N ASN A 71 17.54 12.76 8.75
CA ASN A 71 18.77 11.99 8.51
C ASN A 71 18.86 11.38 7.09
N GLY A 72 17.89 11.65 6.22
CA GLY A 72 17.84 11.13 4.86
C GLY A 72 17.15 9.77 4.70
N ARG A 73 16.76 9.08 5.79
CA ARG A 73 15.94 7.87 5.67
C ARG A 73 14.64 8.23 4.95
N VAL A 74 14.18 7.36 4.06
CA VAL A 74 12.88 7.49 3.41
C VAL A 74 12.11 6.19 3.61
N GLU A 75 10.94 6.30 4.21
CA GLU A 75 9.98 5.21 4.30
C GLU A 75 8.90 5.42 3.24
N TYR A 76 8.82 4.52 2.28
CA TYR A 76 7.87 4.55 1.19
C TYR A 76 6.88 3.39 1.32
N PHE A 77 5.59 3.68 1.17
CA PHE A 77 4.55 2.68 1.02
C PHE A 77 3.79 2.90 -0.29
N GLY A 78 3.96 1.96 -1.21
CA GLY A 78 3.21 1.93 -2.46
C GLY A 78 1.99 1.03 -2.33
N ASP A 79 0.80 1.55 -2.58
CA ASP A 79 -0.46 0.81 -2.42
C ASP A 79 -0.90 0.16 -3.75
N ARG A 80 -1.23 0.98 -4.77
CA ARG A 80 -1.67 0.50 -6.09
C ARG A 80 -1.21 1.41 -7.21
N TRP A 81 -1.14 0.85 -8.42
CA TRP A 81 -0.76 1.56 -9.66
C TRP A 81 0.58 2.28 -9.58
N VAL A 82 1.49 1.72 -8.78
CA VAL A 82 2.86 2.19 -8.57
C VAL A 82 3.83 1.12 -9.06
N PRO A 83 5.02 1.49 -9.56
CA PRO A 83 6.03 0.51 -9.97
C PRO A 83 6.55 -0.34 -8.80
N VAL A 84 6.52 0.21 -7.58
CA VAL A 84 7.03 -0.41 -6.36
C VAL A 84 5.88 -0.49 -5.36
N LEU A 85 5.44 -1.72 -5.06
CA LEU A 85 4.33 -2.02 -4.14
C LEU A 85 4.85 -2.41 -2.75
N GLY A 86 4.07 -2.11 -1.72
CA GLY A 86 4.39 -2.45 -0.33
C GLY A 86 5.32 -1.45 0.35
N GLN A 87 5.90 -1.85 1.48
CA GLN A 87 6.83 -1.03 2.26
C GLN A 87 8.26 -1.16 1.72
N HIS A 88 8.92 -0.02 1.53
CA HIS A 88 10.31 0.07 1.12
C HIS A 88 11.01 1.16 1.89
N THR A 89 12.29 0.94 2.18
CA THR A 89 13.14 1.94 2.80
C THR A 89 14.28 2.26 1.86
N THR A 90 14.58 3.54 1.70
CA THR A 90 15.77 4.00 0.98
C THR A 90 16.44 5.13 1.76
N GLN A 91 17.59 5.57 1.28
CA GLN A 91 18.41 6.59 1.91
C GLN A 91 18.75 7.66 0.88
N LEU A 92 18.37 8.90 1.19
CA LEU A 92 18.80 10.09 0.48
C LEU A 92 20.06 10.66 1.14
N PRO A 93 20.93 11.33 0.38
CA PRO A 93 21.95 12.20 0.95
C PRO A 93 21.29 13.27 1.83
N VAL A 94 21.84 13.51 3.02
CA VAL A 94 21.31 14.54 3.94
C VAL A 94 21.27 15.91 3.26
N ALA A 95 22.27 16.24 2.44
CA ALA A 95 22.30 17.49 1.67
C ALA A 95 21.07 17.67 0.75
N THR A 96 20.54 16.58 0.18
CA THR A 96 19.32 16.62 -0.63
C THR A 96 18.09 16.96 0.23
N VAL A 97 17.99 16.39 1.43
CA VAL A 97 16.89 16.72 2.36
C VAL A 97 17.00 18.18 2.83
N THR A 98 18.22 18.65 3.11
CA THR A 98 18.48 20.05 3.44
C THR A 98 18.03 20.98 2.31
N GLU A 99 18.39 20.67 1.06
CA GLU A 99 17.98 21.46 -0.11
C GLU A 99 16.45 21.50 -0.28
N MET A 100 15.74 20.39 -0.06
CA MET A 100 14.27 20.36 -0.11
C MET A 100 13.66 21.28 0.94
N LEU A 101 14.18 21.25 2.17
CA LEU A 101 13.71 22.12 3.26
C LEU A 101 14.07 23.59 3.02
N ASP A 102 15.25 23.88 2.47
CA ASP A 102 15.65 25.24 2.09
C ASP A 102 14.74 25.80 1.00
N LYS A 103 14.39 25.00 -0.01
CA LYS A 103 13.41 25.39 -1.03
C LYS A 103 12.06 25.72 -0.38
N ALA A 104 11.53 24.85 0.48
CA ALA A 104 10.27 25.12 1.18
C ALA A 104 10.31 26.41 2.01
N ARG A 105 11.44 26.69 2.68
CA ARG A 105 11.64 27.96 3.40
C ARG A 105 11.72 29.18 2.48
N SER A 106 12.35 29.05 1.31
CA SER A 106 12.62 30.19 0.41
C SER A 106 11.37 30.92 -0.10
N PHE A 107 10.23 30.25 -0.12
CA PHE A 107 8.94 30.84 -0.50
C PHE A 107 7.89 30.75 0.62
N ASP A 108 8.35 30.54 1.86
CA ASP A 108 7.51 30.41 3.06
C ASP A 108 6.34 29.44 2.86
N PHE A 109 6.65 28.16 2.60
CA PHE A 109 5.67 27.12 2.28
C PHE A 109 4.47 27.09 3.23
N ASN A 110 4.68 27.36 4.52
CA ASN A 110 3.61 27.35 5.53
C ASN A 110 2.66 28.55 5.44
N SER A 111 3.02 29.61 4.73
CA SER A 111 2.14 30.74 4.44
C SER A 111 1.17 30.46 3.28
N LEU A 112 1.40 29.39 2.51
CA LEU A 112 0.53 29.02 1.40
C LEU A 112 -0.85 28.59 1.91
N LYS A 113 -1.85 28.65 1.03
CA LYS A 113 -3.15 28.06 1.31
C LYS A 113 -2.97 26.56 1.60
N THR A 114 -3.60 26.09 2.66
CA THR A 114 -3.53 24.68 3.08
C THR A 114 -4.16 23.72 2.07
N GLN A 115 -5.00 24.23 1.17
CA GLN A 115 -5.69 23.44 0.16
C GLN A 115 -5.87 24.24 -1.13
N PHE A 116 -5.65 23.55 -2.25
CA PHE A 116 -5.94 24.03 -3.59
C PHE A 116 -6.92 23.06 -4.24
N THR A 117 -8.21 23.43 -4.24
CA THR A 117 -9.30 22.63 -4.81
C THR A 117 -9.94 23.33 -6.01
N GLY A 118 -10.53 22.53 -6.89
CA GLY A 118 -11.34 22.97 -8.01
C GLY A 118 -12.59 22.10 -8.17
N ASN A 119 -13.46 22.43 -9.11
CA ASN A 119 -14.66 21.63 -9.41
C ASN A 119 -14.29 20.39 -10.24
N THR A 120 -13.60 19.44 -9.62
CA THR A 120 -13.22 18.17 -10.25
C THR A 120 -13.43 17.02 -9.29
N ALA A 121 -14.26 16.06 -9.71
CA ALA A 121 -14.72 14.98 -8.84
C ALA A 121 -13.71 13.83 -8.69
N ASP A 122 -12.95 13.53 -9.74
CA ASP A 122 -12.09 12.34 -9.81
C ASP A 122 -10.64 12.69 -10.19
N LEU A 123 -9.95 13.41 -9.28
CA LEU A 123 -8.52 13.64 -9.36
C LEU A 123 -7.86 13.22 -8.04
N PRO A 124 -6.67 12.59 -8.09
CA PRO A 124 -5.94 12.29 -6.87
C PRO A 124 -5.45 13.59 -6.24
N GLY A 125 -5.67 13.75 -4.94
CA GLY A 125 -5.03 14.76 -4.14
C GLY A 125 -3.53 14.48 -4.01
N VAL A 126 -2.74 15.54 -3.99
CA VAL A 126 -1.32 15.49 -3.61
C VAL A 126 -1.20 16.24 -2.29
N VAL A 127 -0.73 15.53 -1.26
CA VAL A 127 -0.49 16.10 0.06
C VAL A 127 1.01 16.21 0.25
N ILE A 128 1.45 17.42 0.59
CA ILE A 128 2.83 17.73 0.96
C ILE A 128 2.79 18.34 2.35
N ALA A 129 3.49 17.74 3.30
CA ALA A 129 3.68 18.30 4.64
C ALA A 129 5.17 18.54 4.89
N VAL A 130 5.50 19.69 5.47
CA VAL A 130 6.86 20.11 5.80
C VAL A 130 6.94 20.35 7.30
N TYR A 131 8.00 19.86 7.93
CA TYR A 131 8.21 19.86 9.38
C TYR A 131 9.48 20.58 9.82
#